data_AF-A0A1H5EPP4-F1
#
_entry.id   AF-A0A1H5EPP4-F1
#
_cell.length_a   1.000
_cell.length_b   1.000
_cell.length_c   1.000
_cell.angle_alpha   90.00
_cell.angle_beta   90.00
_cell.angle_gamma   90.00
#
_symmetry.space_group_name_H-M   'P 1'
#
loop_
_entity.id
_entity.type
_entity.pdbx_description
1 polymer ?
#
loop_
_entity_poly.entity_id
_entity_poly.type
_entity_poly.pdbx_seq_one_letter_code
_entity_poly.pdbx_strand_id
1 'polypeptide(L)'
;MTYKLTTYKTLTGTKEILELKKRKRTEAIVYKDNKPAFHIDCFDLQTESNVIMNSLVLCQKRTIGEVVKEIAKKNNVDLSIKEAPLFSIEKSFEFKEVELPPLPENWLN
;
A
#
# COMPACT_ATOMS: atom_id res chain seq x y z
N MET A 1 -3.73 3.74 12.73
CA MET A 1 -4.50 4.63 11.81
C MET A 1 -5.79 3.91 11.41
N THR A 2 -6.86 4.63 11.08
CA THR A 2 -8.10 4.00 10.63
C THR A 2 -8.14 3.92 9.09
N TYR A 3 -8.38 2.71 8.56
CA TYR A 3 -8.48 2.41 7.13
C TYR A 3 -9.90 1.96 6.75
N LYS A 4 -10.20 1.94 5.44
CA LYS A 4 -11.44 1.39 4.89
C LYS A 4 -11.20 -0.05 4.49
N LEU A 5 -11.87 -1.01 5.12
CA LEU A 5 -11.87 -2.40 4.68
C LEU A 5 -13.09 -2.62 3.78
N THR A 6 -12.85 -2.77 2.48
CA THR A 6 -13.93 -2.92 1.49
C THR A 6 -14.06 -4.38 1.09
N THR A 7 -15.28 -4.91 1.15
CA THR A 7 -15.62 -6.24 0.64
C THR A 7 -16.14 -6.13 -0.78
N TYR A 8 -15.43 -6.73 -1.73
CA TYR A 8 -15.82 -6.82 -3.12
C TYR A 8 -16.39 -8.20 -3.44
N LYS A 9 -17.52 -8.23 -4.15
CA LYS A 9 -18.01 -9.45 -4.81
C LYS A 9 -17.39 -9.53 -6.19
N THR A 10 -16.69 -10.63 -6.47
CA THR A 10 -16.03 -10.94 -7.75
C THR A 10 -16.65 -12.20 -8.36
N LEU A 11 -16.27 -12.55 -9.59
CA LEU A 11 -16.75 -13.77 -10.26
C LEU A 11 -16.40 -15.06 -9.50
N THR A 12 -15.27 -15.09 -8.79
CA THR A 12 -14.75 -16.28 -8.11
C THR A 12 -14.99 -16.29 -6.61
N GLY A 13 -15.71 -15.32 -6.07
CA GLY A 13 -16.01 -15.22 -4.64
C GLY A 13 -15.89 -13.79 -4.12
N THR A 14 -15.65 -13.66 -2.82
CA THR A 14 -15.47 -12.36 -2.15
C THR A 14 -13.99 -12.07 -1.91
N LYS A 15 -13.61 -10.79 -2.06
CA LYS A 15 -12.27 -10.31 -1.71
C LYS A 15 -12.39 -9.12 -0.78
N GLU A 16 -11.60 -9.12 0.28
CA GLU A 16 -11.46 -7.97 1.16
C GLU A 16 -10.18 -7.21 0.80
N ILE A 17 -10.28 -5.89 0.70
CA ILE A 17 -9.15 -5.00 0.44
C ILE A 17 -9.17 -3.89 1.47
N LEU A 18 -8.07 -3.76 2.20
CA LEU A 18 -7.77 -2.61 3.04
C LEU A 18 -7.28 -1.46 2.17
N GLU A 19 -7.98 -0.33 2.25
CA GLU A 19 -7.79 0.87 1.46
C GLU A 19 -7.64 2.11 2.34
N LEU A 20 -7.02 3.15 1.80
CA LEU A 20 -7.03 4.47 2.43
C LEU A 20 -8.45 5.04 2.44
N LYS A 21 -8.82 5.79 3.49
CA LYS A 21 -10.12 6.51 3.54
C LYS A 21 -10.34 7.41 2.33
N LYS A 22 -9.24 8.01 1.84
CA LYS A 22 -9.22 8.82 0.62
C LYS A 22 -8.01 8.39 -0.20
N ARG A 23 -8.25 8.04 -1.47
CA ARG A 23 -7.17 7.69 -2.40
C ARG A 23 -6.25 8.91 -2.61
N LYS A 24 -4.95 8.68 -2.47
CA LYS A 24 -3.89 9.68 -2.71
C LYS A 24 -2.80 9.03 -3.54
N ARG A 25 -2.06 9.85 -4.30
CA ARG A 25 -0.94 9.37 -5.13
C ARG A 25 0.36 9.23 -4.33
N THR A 26 0.42 9.85 -3.16
CA THR A 26 1.59 9.97 -2.30
C THR A 26 1.51 9.10 -1.05
N GLU A 27 0.42 8.34 -0.90
CA GLU A 27 0.21 7.39 0.18
C GLU A 27 -0.23 6.05 -0.40
N ALA A 28 0.20 4.94 0.21
CA ALA A 28 -0.20 3.61 -0.21
C ALA A 28 -0.13 2.60 0.93
N ILE A 29 -1.05 1.63 0.91
CA ILE A 29 -0.93 0.41 1.71
C ILE A 29 -0.20 -0.62 0.87
N VAL A 30 0.92 -1.13 1.39
CA VAL A 30 1.68 -2.21 0.75
C VAL A 30 1.31 -3.53 1.40
N TYR A 31 1.03 -4.49 0.55
CA TYR A 31 0.73 -5.85 0.93
C TYR A 31 1.99 -6.69 0.79
N LYS A 32 2.28 -7.49 1.82
CA LYS A 32 3.30 -8.53 1.79
C LYS A 32 2.62 -9.89 1.84
N ASP A 33 2.99 -10.80 0.94
CA ASP A 33 2.40 -12.15 0.86
C ASP A 33 0.86 -12.09 0.85
N ASN A 34 0.29 -11.18 0.04
CA ASN A 34 -1.14 -10.90 -0.06
C ASN A 34 -1.86 -10.33 1.18
N LYS A 35 -1.16 -9.95 2.25
CA LYS A 35 -1.74 -9.33 3.46
C LYS A 35 -1.28 -7.87 3.63
N PRO A 36 -2.13 -6.93 4.08
CA PRO A 36 -1.70 -5.56 4.39
C PRO A 36 -0.57 -5.62 5.43
N ALA A 37 0.56 -4.99 5.13
CA ALA A 37 1.76 -5.11 5.96
C ALA A 37 2.40 -3.76 6.27
N PHE A 38 2.37 -2.82 5.33
CA PHE A 38 3.03 -1.53 5.49
C PHE A 38 2.14 -0.37 5.01
N HIS A 39 2.41 0.82 5.53
CA HIS A 39 1.82 2.06 5.09
C HIS A 39 2.93 3.05 4.72
N ILE A 40 2.95 3.46 3.46
CA ILE A 40 3.85 4.50 2.96
C ILE A 40 3.06 5.80 2.95
N ASP A 41 3.64 6.85 3.53
CA ASP A 41 3.20 8.24 3.36
C ASP A 41 4.42 9.09 2.98
N CYS A 42 4.47 9.52 1.72
CA CYS A 42 5.60 10.30 1.21
C CYS A 42 5.67 11.71 1.82
N PHE A 43 4.65 12.19 2.53
CA PHE A 43 4.71 13.48 3.22
C PHE A 43 4.95 13.35 4.73
N ASP A 44 4.90 12.13 5.27
CA ASP A 44 5.27 11.86 6.66
C ASP A 44 6.80 11.79 6.81
N LEU A 45 7.42 12.91 7.17
CA LEU A 45 8.88 12.99 7.32
C LEU A 45 9.37 12.57 8.72
N GLN A 46 8.54 11.88 9.52
CA GLN A 46 8.91 11.45 10.87
C GLN A 46 9.76 10.17 10.90
N THR A 47 9.75 9.38 9.82
CA THR A 47 10.53 8.14 9.72
C THR A 47 11.52 8.20 8.57
N GLU A 48 12.70 7.62 8.74
CA GLU A 48 13.73 7.60 7.69
C GLU A 48 13.21 6.88 6.44
N SER A 49 12.49 5.78 6.61
CA SER A 49 11.82 5.09 5.50
C SER A 49 10.95 6.03 4.66
N ASN A 50 10.08 6.83 5.28
CA ASN A 50 9.19 7.71 4.52
C ASN A 50 9.95 8.90 3.89
N VAL A 51 11.04 9.37 4.51
CA VAL A 51 11.94 10.36 3.91
C VAL A 51 12.61 9.80 2.66
N ILE A 52 13.08 8.56 2.69
CA ILE A 52 13.66 7.90 1.51
C ILE A 52 12.59 7.70 0.43
N MET A 53 11.40 7.22 0.80
CA MET A 53 10.28 7.05 -0.13
C MET A 53 9.85 8.38 -0.77
N ASN A 54 9.86 9.50 -0.03
CA ASN A 54 9.65 10.83 -0.57
C ASN A 54 10.63 11.13 -1.72
N SER A 55 11.92 10.89 -1.51
CA SER A 55 12.95 11.09 -2.54
C SER A 55 12.74 10.17 -3.75
N LEU A 56 12.52 8.87 -3.51
CA LEU A 56 12.34 7.87 -4.57
C LEU A 56 11.08 8.11 -5.41
N VAL A 57 10.01 8.67 -4.82
CA VAL A 57 8.72 8.85 -5.49
C VAL A 57 8.58 10.29 -6.00
N LEU A 58 8.67 11.29 -5.12
CA LEU A 58 8.35 12.68 -5.45
C LEU A 58 9.49 13.36 -6.21
N CYS A 59 10.73 13.29 -5.69
CA CYS A 59 11.87 13.96 -6.33
C CYS A 59 12.19 13.36 -7.70
N GLN A 60 12.04 12.04 -7.84
CA GLN A 60 12.28 11.34 -9.10
C GLN A 60 11.04 11.29 -10.02
N LYS A 61 9.88 11.83 -9.58
CA LYS A 61 8.60 11.84 -10.32
C LYS A 61 8.13 10.44 -10.74
N ARG A 62 8.30 9.46 -9.85
CA ARG A 62 7.92 8.06 -10.06
C ARG A 62 6.63 7.74 -9.33
N THR A 63 5.98 6.62 -9.68
CA THR A 63 4.83 6.13 -8.92
C THR A 63 5.28 5.26 -7.75
N ILE A 64 4.50 5.24 -6.66
CA ILE A 64 4.76 4.34 -5.53
C ILE A 64 4.77 2.87 -6.00
N GLY A 65 3.90 2.50 -6.94
CA GLY A 65 3.83 1.14 -7.48
C GLY A 65 5.13 0.70 -8.17
N GLU A 66 5.75 1.56 -8.97
CA GLU A 66 7.04 1.28 -9.61
C GLU A 66 8.15 1.10 -8.57
N VAL A 67 8.23 2.01 -7.59
CA VAL A 67 9.25 1.97 -6.53
C VAL A 67 9.10 0.70 -5.69
N VAL A 68 7.87 0.37 -5.25
CA VAL A 68 7.59 -0.84 -4.47
C VAL A 68 7.95 -2.11 -5.26
N LYS A 69 7.70 -2.16 -6.57
CA LYS A 69 8.06 -3.30 -7.42
C LYS A 69 9.57 -3.49 -7.52
N GLU A 70 10.35 -2.42 -7.59
CA GLU A 70 11.81 -2.50 -7.58
C GLU A 70 12.35 -2.95 -6.23
N ILE A 71 11.82 -2.40 -5.13
CA ILE A 71 12.16 -2.83 -3.76
C ILE A 71 11.87 -4.32 -3.60
N ALA A 72 10.70 -4.79 -4.03
CA ALA A 72 10.29 -6.19 -3.99
C ALA A 72 11.29 -7.10 -4.70
N LYS A 73 11.66 -6.72 -5.93
CA LYS A 73 12.63 -7.45 -6.76
C LYS A 73 14.01 -7.48 -6.11
N LYS A 74 14.50 -6.35 -5.61
CA LYS A 74 15.82 -6.23 -4.98
C LYS A 74 15.95 -7.10 -3.74
N ASN A 75 14.89 -7.15 -2.93
CA ASN A 75 14.88 -7.85 -1.65
C ASN A 75 14.32 -9.29 -1.73
N ASN A 76 13.94 -9.76 -2.92
CA ASN A 76 13.34 -11.07 -3.15
C ASN A 76 12.13 -11.36 -2.21
N VAL A 77 11.21 -10.40 -2.13
CA VAL A 77 9.97 -10.48 -1.33
C VAL A 77 8.74 -10.19 -2.19
N ASP A 78 7.60 -10.82 -1.87
CA ASP A 78 6.33 -10.57 -2.55
C ASP A 78 5.67 -9.31 -1.97
N LEU A 79 5.80 -8.18 -2.67
CA LEU A 79 5.10 -6.93 -2.36
C LEU A 79 4.15 -6.53 -3.48
N SER A 80 3.00 -6.00 -3.08
CA SER A 80 2.01 -5.45 -4.02
C SER A 80 1.27 -4.27 -3.42
N ILE A 81 0.70 -3.43 -4.28
CA ILE A 81 -0.32 -2.44 -3.90
C ILE A 81 -1.62 -2.95 -4.49
N LYS A 82 -2.61 -3.21 -3.64
CA LYS A 82 -3.91 -3.71 -4.11
C LYS A 82 -4.80 -2.55 -4.51
N GLU A 83 -5.47 -2.71 -5.64
CA GLU A 83 -6.55 -1.85 -6.10
C GLU A 83 -7.86 -2.65 -6.11
N ALA A 84 -8.99 -1.95 -6.26
CA ALA A 84 -10.29 -2.58 -6.45
C ALA A 84 -10.21 -3.67 -7.55
N PRO A 85 -10.72 -4.90 -7.32
CA PRO A 85 -10.61 -5.96 -8.31
C PRO A 85 -11.35 -5.59 -9.61
N LEU A 86 -10.77 -5.93 -10.75
CA LEU A 86 -11.43 -5.78 -12.04
C LEU A 86 -12.72 -6.63 -12.08
N PHE A 87 -13.79 -6.09 -12.67
CA PHE A 87 -15.11 -6.75 -12.74
C PHE A 87 -15.66 -7.17 -11.37
N SER A 88 -15.69 -6.23 -10.42
CA SER A 88 -16.23 -6.45 -9.09
C SER A 88 -17.29 -5.42 -8.70
N ILE A 89 -18.10 -5.77 -7.71
CA ILE A 89 -19.10 -4.89 -7.10
C ILE A 89 -18.72 -4.70 -5.63
N GLU A 90 -18.58 -3.45 -5.19
CA GLU A 90 -18.46 -3.12 -3.77
C GLU A 90 -19.74 -3.55 -3.05
N LYS A 91 -19.61 -4.51 -2.12
CA LYS A 91 -20.74 -5.06 -1.37
C LYS A 91 -20.97 -4.30 -0.06
N SER A 92 -19.89 -4.00 0.65
CA SER A 92 -19.91 -3.33 1.94
C SER A 92 -18.52 -2.80 2.27
N PHE A 93 -18.45 -1.88 3.23
CA PHE A 93 -17.21 -1.46 3.82
C PHE A 93 -17.38 -1.21 5.32
N GLU A 94 -16.26 -1.30 6.04
CA GLU A 94 -16.16 -0.87 7.43
C GLU A 94 -14.88 -0.06 7.66
N PHE A 95 -14.87 0.76 8.70
CA PHE A 95 -13.66 1.45 9.15
C PHE A 95 -12.97 0.63 10.22
N LYS A 96 -11.71 0.28 9.99
CA LYS A 96 -10.92 -0.54 10.91
C LYS A 96 -9.66 0.17 11.34
N GLU A 97 -9.38 0.16 12.63
CA GLU A 97 -8.09 0.59 13.14
C GLU A 97 -7.07 -0.53 12.95
N VAL A 98 -6.01 -0.22 12.19
CA VAL A 98 -4.91 -1.13 11.93
C VAL A 98 -3.62 -0.35 12.14
N GLU A 99 -2.65 -1.00 12.75
CA GLU A 99 -1.28 -0.50 12.82
C GLU A 99 -0.49 -1.08 11.66
N LEU A 100 -0.04 -0.21 10.77
CA LEU A 100 0.79 -0.56 9.63
C LEU A 100 2.08 0.26 9.74
N PRO A 101 3.24 -0.37 9.98
CA PRO A 101 4.51 0.34 10.02
C PRO A 101 4.90 0.86 8.62
N PRO A 102 5.88 1.78 8.54
CA PRO A 102 6.53 2.10 7.26
C PRO A 102 7.28 0.89 6.71
N LEU A 103 7.83 1.01 5.49
CA LEU A 103 8.68 -0.04 4.93
C LEU A 103 9.96 -0.24 5.79
N PRO A 104 10.51 -1.46 5.85
CA PRO A 104 11.81 -1.69 6.47
C PRO A 104 12.90 -0.87 5.79
N GLU A 105 13.64 -0.08 6.56
CA GLU A 105 14.69 0.83 6.04
C GLU A 105 15.79 0.06 5.28
N ASN A 106 16.13 -1.15 5.75
CA ASN A 106 17.11 -2.01 5.10
C ASN A 106 16.69 -2.49 3.69
N TRP A 107 15.42 -2.34 3.31
CA TRP A 107 14.95 -2.64 1.95
C TRP A 107 15.11 -1.48 0.98
N LEU A 108 15.34 -0.26 1.49
CA LEU A 108 15.41 0.97 0.71
C LEU A 108 16.84 1.37 0.33
N ASN A 109 17.84 0.76 0.97
CA ASN A 109 19.27 0.89 0.66
C ASN A 109 19.67 0.00 -0.51
#